data_AF-A0A9P6V2Z2-F1
#
_entry.id   AF-A0A9P6V2Z2-F1
#
_cell.length_a   1.000
_cell.length_b   1.000
_cell.length_c   1.000
_cell.angle_alpha   90.00
_cell.angle_beta   90.00
_cell.angle_gamma   90.00
#
_symmetry.space_group_name_H-M   'P 1'
#
loop_
_entity.id
_entity.type
_entity.pdbx_description
1 polymer ?
#
loop_
_entity_poly.entity_id
_entity_poly.type
_entity_poly.pdbx_seq_one_letter_code
_entity_poly.pdbx_strand_id
1 'polypeptide(L)'
;MVMQELVRFVEEHTRIFKGRLKTAQGFDGVRWPRVLNTISESALRQINRLLPPLYKPTSITNKNWARLMEHPLATDLSDVRHISGVKPAQWHHTIRENFQILQRCRSLKYLDILSIGRESFAWAVQEKRRSLCMPGSRSVDCSGGEHGSQSSPDTEPLELVPLENVMMYGYDALTDEVDDIAYAFSQTLRRLIVLAADIQGPLQTIHFGRGWVDLPLLTELDLKVHHHKLVLDPALLMCCPNVTLVIIADATVEYQYQDIEPCLPAKLPHLQTLLLQGWSALTFDPATLLSTPTLKTFKVFADGNAEYTSCFIPPLKELYRSFGIVLGVEGIQAAPGPARPLWTWDWHLPKLTSVTLSGEFAVLFEFQMLAGCPALESLYLNIGLHHGGHTRILSQADLFLPAVDTTTSTSKQQGQVPIVARHLNLLILRGHWVVDDMLLPQLLGGMAPTLNAVVMSESSGFSLRCFVDFVKTKVSHINVVQVGLPQPSEEEGVELGLYPCKGREKDMEITFSYRLYFRADEYLLLRDPSVLAPSTK
;
A
#
# COMPACT_ATOMS: atom_id res chain seq x y z
N MET A 1 34.24 4.56 -38.51
CA MET A 1 35.00 5.78 -38.81
C MET A 1 34.48 6.98 -38.03
N VAL A 2 33.19 7.35 -38.18
CA VAL A 2 32.58 8.54 -37.52
C VAL A 2 32.78 8.60 -35.99
N MET A 3 32.66 7.48 -35.27
CA MET A 3 32.82 7.49 -33.80
C MET A 3 34.26 7.72 -33.32
N GLN A 4 35.25 7.22 -34.07
CA GLN A 4 36.67 7.46 -33.75
C GLN A 4 37.06 8.91 -34.01
N GLU A 5 36.52 9.50 -35.07
CA GLU A 5 36.71 10.93 -35.37
C GLU A 5 36.10 11.81 -34.27
N LEU A 6 34.93 11.43 -33.72
CA LEU A 6 34.32 12.13 -32.59
C LEU A 6 35.20 12.06 -31.33
N VAL A 7 35.73 10.89 -30.98
CA VAL A 7 36.66 10.74 -29.85
C VAL A 7 37.91 11.60 -30.07
N ARG A 8 38.51 11.54 -31.27
CA ARG A 8 39.70 12.33 -31.63
C ARG A 8 39.43 13.84 -31.58
N PHE A 9 38.24 14.26 -32.00
CA PHE A 9 37.81 15.65 -31.87
C PHE A 9 37.76 16.08 -30.40
N VAL A 10 37.16 15.27 -29.54
CA VAL A 10 37.10 15.55 -28.09
C VAL A 10 38.50 15.60 -27.48
N GLU A 11 39.37 14.65 -27.83
CA GLU A 11 40.76 14.59 -27.37
C GLU A 11 41.55 15.85 -27.74
N GLU A 12 41.47 16.26 -29.00
CA GLU A 12 42.16 17.45 -29.49
C GLU A 12 41.58 18.72 -28.84
N HIS A 13 40.25 18.78 -28.68
CA HIS A 13 39.59 19.89 -28.00
C HIS A 13 40.00 19.98 -26.52
N THR A 14 40.05 18.87 -25.77
CA THR A 14 40.45 18.89 -24.35
C THR A 14 41.94 19.20 -24.18
N ARG A 15 42.78 18.82 -25.16
CA ARG A 15 44.20 19.17 -25.23
C ARG A 15 44.42 20.68 -25.41
N ILE A 16 43.74 21.29 -26.38
CA ILE A 16 43.86 22.73 -26.71
C ILE A 16 43.13 23.59 -25.67
N PHE A 17 41.91 23.22 -25.30
CA PHE A 17 41.02 23.99 -24.43
C PHE A 17 40.81 23.29 -23.08
N LYS A 18 41.91 23.14 -22.31
CA LYS A 18 41.92 22.43 -21.02
C LYS A 18 40.78 22.87 -20.10
N GLY A 19 39.97 21.91 -19.66
CA GLY A 19 38.85 22.12 -18.73
C GLY A 19 37.63 22.85 -19.28
N ARG A 20 37.63 23.26 -20.57
CA ARG A 20 36.50 24.00 -21.17
C ARG A 20 35.34 23.09 -21.54
N LEU A 21 35.61 21.92 -22.11
CA LEU A 21 34.58 20.93 -22.41
C LEU A 21 34.22 20.17 -21.13
N LYS A 22 33.02 20.41 -20.60
CA LYS A 22 32.56 19.85 -19.33
C LYS A 22 31.63 18.65 -19.50
N THR A 23 30.90 18.55 -20.60
CA THR A 23 29.84 17.55 -20.75
C THR A 23 29.82 17.01 -22.16
N ALA A 24 29.61 15.70 -22.27
CA ALA A 24 29.23 15.04 -23.52
C ALA A 24 28.05 14.12 -23.20
N GLN A 25 27.01 14.20 -24.02
CA GLN A 25 25.82 13.37 -23.85
C GLN A 25 25.54 12.66 -25.18
N GLY A 26 25.41 11.33 -25.12
CA GLY A 26 24.84 10.56 -26.21
C GLY A 26 23.32 10.56 -26.06
N PHE A 27 22.60 10.83 -27.15
CA PHE A 27 21.15 10.66 -27.16
C PHE A 27 20.82 9.21 -27.49
N ASP A 28 19.90 8.64 -26.71
CA ASP A 28 19.31 7.34 -26.97
C ASP A 28 18.38 7.46 -28.19
N GLY A 29 18.64 6.67 -29.24
CA GLY A 29 17.95 6.77 -30.54
C GLY A 29 16.45 6.55 -30.45
N VAL A 30 15.96 5.96 -29.35
CA VAL A 30 14.53 5.72 -29.11
C VAL A 30 13.69 7.00 -29.15
N ARG A 31 14.21 8.14 -28.67
CA ARG A 31 13.46 9.41 -28.69
C ARG A 31 13.53 10.15 -30.03
N TRP A 32 14.47 9.77 -30.89
CA TRP A 32 14.71 10.42 -32.18
C TRP A 32 15.01 9.36 -33.24
N PRO A 33 14.00 8.59 -33.67
CA PRO A 33 14.20 7.45 -34.58
C PRO A 33 14.82 7.84 -35.94
N ARG A 34 14.80 9.13 -36.29
CA ARG A 34 15.44 9.67 -37.50
C ARG A 34 16.94 9.97 -37.33
N VAL A 35 17.46 9.97 -36.10
CA VAL A 35 18.90 10.14 -35.80
C VAL A 35 19.49 8.75 -35.55
N LEU A 36 19.83 8.06 -36.64
CA LEU A 36 20.35 6.68 -36.64
C LEU A 36 21.76 6.51 -36.02
N ASN A 37 22.35 7.57 -35.47
CA ASN A 37 23.71 7.56 -34.96
C ASN A 37 23.72 7.62 -33.43
N THR A 38 23.31 6.54 -32.77
CA THR A 38 23.59 6.36 -31.35
C THR A 38 25.10 6.27 -31.15
N ILE A 39 25.64 7.09 -30.25
CA ILE A 39 27.06 6.99 -29.86
C ILE A 39 27.24 5.63 -29.19
N SER A 40 28.20 4.83 -29.67
CA SER A 40 28.49 3.54 -29.02
C SER A 40 28.94 3.76 -27.58
N GLU A 41 28.54 2.87 -26.68
CA GLU A 41 28.89 2.97 -25.25
C GLU A 41 30.41 3.05 -25.04
N SER A 42 31.18 2.33 -25.86
CA SER A 42 32.64 2.39 -25.86
C SER A 42 33.20 3.77 -26.21
N ALA A 43 32.64 4.45 -27.22
CA ALA A 43 33.08 5.78 -27.62
C ALA A 43 32.68 6.81 -26.56
N LEU A 44 31.47 6.71 -26.00
CA LEU A 44 31.04 7.58 -24.92
C LEU A 44 31.91 7.42 -23.66
N ARG A 45 32.32 6.19 -23.34
CA ARG A 45 33.25 5.89 -22.25
C ARG A 45 34.61 6.57 -22.47
N GLN A 46 35.18 6.44 -23.67
CA GLN A 46 36.44 7.13 -24.03
C GLN A 46 36.31 8.65 -23.94
N ILE A 47 35.22 9.22 -24.45
CA ILE A 47 34.92 10.65 -24.33
C ILE A 47 34.88 11.07 -22.85
N ASN A 48 34.17 10.32 -21.99
CA ASN A 48 34.08 10.64 -20.56
C ASN A 48 35.43 10.58 -19.83
N ARG A 49 36.35 9.69 -20.23
CA ARG A 49 37.74 9.67 -19.71
C ARG A 49 38.51 10.94 -20.02
N LEU A 50 38.26 11.52 -21.20
CA LEU A 50 38.92 12.75 -21.66
C LEU A 50 38.35 14.01 -21.01
N LEU A 51 37.11 13.97 -20.51
CA LEU A 51 36.50 15.08 -19.78
C LEU A 51 37.12 15.20 -18.38
N PRO A 52 37.21 16.42 -17.81
CA PRO A 52 37.68 16.59 -16.43
C PRO A 52 36.77 15.86 -15.43
N PRO A 53 37.17 15.64 -14.17
CA PRO A 53 36.27 15.14 -13.12
C PRO A 53 35.08 16.08 -12.87
N LEU A 54 34.03 15.59 -12.21
CA LEU A 54 32.93 16.46 -11.80
C LEU A 54 33.41 17.42 -10.70
N TYR A 55 33.11 18.70 -10.85
CA TYR A 55 33.48 19.72 -9.87
C TYR A 55 32.33 19.91 -8.88
N LYS A 56 32.52 19.51 -7.63
CA LYS A 56 31.55 19.64 -6.51
C LYS A 56 30.10 19.29 -6.91
N PRO A 57 29.86 18.08 -7.44
CA PRO A 57 28.51 17.68 -7.79
C PRO A 57 27.61 17.66 -6.54
N THR A 58 26.44 18.27 -6.65
CA THR A 58 25.40 18.17 -5.61
C THR A 58 24.40 17.06 -5.88
N SER A 59 24.40 16.51 -7.10
CA SER A 59 23.52 15.42 -7.52
C SER A 59 24.22 14.48 -8.49
N ILE A 60 24.01 13.18 -8.33
CA ILE A 60 24.43 12.14 -9.26
C ILE A 60 23.17 11.56 -9.91
N THR A 61 23.12 11.61 -11.24
CA THR A 61 21.98 11.19 -12.06
C THR A 61 22.46 10.41 -13.28
N ASN A 62 21.54 9.83 -14.06
CA ASN A 62 21.89 9.25 -15.37
C ASN A 62 22.68 10.18 -16.31
N LYS A 63 22.58 11.51 -16.15
CA LYS A 63 23.27 12.49 -17.00
C LYS A 63 24.76 12.60 -16.71
N ASN A 64 25.21 12.29 -15.49
CA ASN A 64 26.60 12.47 -15.06
C ASN A 64 27.23 11.20 -14.47
N TRP A 65 26.46 10.13 -14.28
CA TRP A 65 26.94 8.84 -13.77
C TRP A 65 28.14 8.30 -14.53
N ALA A 66 28.04 8.20 -15.86
CA ALA A 66 29.12 7.67 -16.69
C ALA A 66 30.43 8.46 -16.54
N ARG A 67 30.35 9.78 -16.36
CA ARG A 67 31.53 10.63 -16.12
C ARG A 67 32.11 10.46 -14.73
N LEU A 68 31.26 10.28 -13.71
CA LEU A 68 31.71 9.93 -12.36
C LEU A 68 32.51 8.61 -12.38
N MET A 69 32.01 7.61 -13.09
CA MET A 69 32.63 6.28 -13.12
C MET A 69 34.00 6.25 -13.81
N GLU A 70 34.30 7.20 -14.69
CA GLU A 70 35.66 7.32 -15.26
C GLU A 70 36.63 8.04 -14.32
N HIS A 71 36.12 8.78 -13.33
CA HIS A 71 36.93 9.58 -12.39
C HIS A 71 36.42 9.46 -10.94
N PRO A 72 36.23 8.24 -10.39
CA PRO A 72 35.56 8.07 -9.11
C PRO A 72 36.37 8.74 -8.00
N LEU A 73 37.67 8.47 -7.91
CA LEU A 73 38.54 8.99 -6.84
C LEU A 73 38.87 10.48 -6.99
N ALA A 74 38.91 11.00 -8.23
CA ALA A 74 39.23 12.40 -8.51
C ALA A 74 38.04 13.35 -8.33
N THR A 75 36.81 12.81 -8.36
CA THR A 75 35.60 13.58 -8.09
C THR A 75 35.37 13.65 -6.59
N ASP A 76 35.34 14.86 -6.02
CA ASP A 76 34.89 15.07 -4.64
C ASP A 76 33.37 14.85 -4.55
N LEU A 77 32.94 13.91 -3.69
CA LEU A 77 31.54 13.54 -3.50
C LEU A 77 30.94 14.10 -2.20
N SER A 78 31.71 14.84 -1.40
CA SER A 78 31.29 15.33 -0.09
C SER A 78 30.02 16.19 -0.15
N ASP A 79 29.83 16.95 -1.24
CA ASP A 79 28.70 17.85 -1.48
C ASP A 79 27.47 17.15 -2.12
N VAL A 80 27.54 15.86 -2.47
CA VAL A 80 26.44 15.13 -3.12
C VAL A 80 25.30 14.92 -2.14
N ARG A 81 24.12 15.45 -2.47
CA ARG A 81 22.89 15.35 -1.67
C ARG A 81 21.86 14.39 -2.24
N HIS A 82 21.92 14.13 -3.54
CA HIS A 82 20.89 13.39 -4.28
C HIS A 82 21.55 12.40 -5.24
N ILE A 83 21.18 11.13 -5.16
CA ILE A 83 21.52 10.10 -6.14
C ILE A 83 20.22 9.52 -6.71
N SER A 84 20.00 9.57 -8.03
CA SER A 84 18.76 9.06 -8.64
C SER A 84 18.85 8.64 -10.10
N GLY A 85 17.89 7.82 -10.52
CA GLY A 85 17.53 7.60 -11.92
C GLY A 85 18.61 6.93 -12.76
N VAL A 86 19.53 6.18 -12.15
CA VAL A 86 20.60 5.50 -12.87
C VAL A 86 20.12 4.16 -13.41
N LYS A 87 20.33 3.92 -14.71
CA LYS A 87 19.82 2.74 -15.41
C LYS A 87 20.39 1.46 -14.81
N PRO A 88 19.58 0.39 -14.64
CA PRO A 88 20.00 -0.87 -14.01
C PRO A 88 21.30 -1.47 -14.55
N ALA A 89 21.41 -1.59 -15.88
CA ALA A 89 22.54 -2.25 -16.51
C ALA A 89 23.90 -1.59 -16.22
N GLN A 90 23.92 -0.27 -15.98
CA GLN A 90 25.15 0.49 -15.71
C GLN A 90 25.42 0.67 -14.21
N TRP A 91 24.45 0.33 -13.36
CA TRP A 91 24.49 0.57 -11.92
C TRP A 91 25.09 -0.63 -11.17
N HIS A 92 24.56 -1.83 -11.42
CA HIS A 92 24.84 -3.02 -10.61
C HIS A 92 26.31 -3.41 -10.59
N HIS A 93 26.95 -3.51 -11.76
CA HIS A 93 28.34 -3.96 -11.82
C HIS A 93 29.29 -2.93 -11.22
N THR A 94 29.11 -1.66 -11.58
CA THR A 94 30.11 -0.63 -11.26
C THR A 94 30.04 -0.17 -9.81
N ILE A 95 28.87 -0.12 -9.18
CA ILE A 95 28.80 0.17 -7.73
C ILE A 95 29.28 -0.99 -6.90
N ARG A 96 28.97 -2.23 -7.29
CA ARG A 96 29.46 -3.40 -6.57
C ARG A 96 30.99 -3.41 -6.49
N GLU A 97 31.66 -2.95 -7.55
CA GLU A 97 33.11 -2.76 -7.58
C GLU A 97 33.59 -1.49 -6.85
N ASN A 98 32.72 -0.50 -6.65
CA ASN A 98 33.05 0.82 -6.10
C ASN A 98 32.09 1.21 -4.95
N PHE A 99 31.86 0.30 -3.99
CA PHE A 99 30.92 0.52 -2.87
C PHE A 99 31.22 1.77 -2.04
N GLN A 100 32.49 2.21 -2.05
CA GLN A 100 32.96 3.43 -1.39
C GLN A 100 32.33 4.73 -1.93
N ILE A 101 31.68 4.71 -3.11
CA ILE A 101 31.01 5.89 -3.66
C ILE A 101 29.96 6.41 -2.68
N LEU A 102 29.08 5.54 -2.15
CA LEU A 102 28.04 5.95 -1.19
C LEU A 102 28.66 6.46 0.11
N GLN A 103 29.71 5.79 0.60
CA GLN A 103 30.44 6.20 1.81
C GLN A 103 31.09 7.58 1.67
N ARG A 104 31.44 8.02 0.45
CA ARG A 104 32.05 9.35 0.21
C ARG A 104 31.03 10.47 0.09
N CYS A 105 29.75 10.15 -0.10
CA CYS A 105 28.66 11.12 -0.21
C CYS A 105 28.20 11.60 1.18
N ARG A 106 29.04 12.39 1.87
CA ARG A 106 28.80 12.80 3.27
C ARG A 106 27.57 13.71 3.46
N SER A 107 27.13 14.39 2.40
CA SER A 107 25.90 15.21 2.41
C SER A 107 24.66 14.48 1.89
N LEU A 108 24.70 13.17 1.65
CA LEU A 108 23.62 12.44 0.98
C LEU A 108 22.34 12.45 1.80
N LYS A 109 21.25 12.95 1.20
CA LYS A 109 19.91 13.03 1.80
C LYS A 109 18.88 12.20 1.05
N TYR A 110 19.05 12.03 -0.26
CA TYR A 110 18.10 11.31 -1.12
C TYR A 110 18.82 10.26 -1.95
N LEU A 111 18.35 9.02 -1.85
CA LEU A 111 18.90 7.86 -2.54
C LEU A 111 17.77 7.11 -3.26
N ASP A 112 17.84 7.08 -4.58
CA ASP A 112 16.91 6.40 -5.47
C ASP A 112 17.72 5.48 -6.39
N ILE A 113 17.70 4.19 -6.05
CA ILE A 113 18.63 3.20 -6.58
C ILE A 113 17.95 1.86 -6.79
N LEU A 114 18.59 1.00 -7.55
CA LEU A 114 18.29 -0.43 -7.49
C LEU A 114 19.06 -1.06 -6.34
N SER A 115 18.54 -2.17 -5.82
CA SER A 115 19.26 -3.05 -4.90
C SER A 115 20.65 -3.35 -5.46
N ILE A 116 21.68 -3.03 -4.69
CA ILE A 116 23.08 -3.20 -5.08
C ILE A 116 23.53 -4.63 -4.76
N GLY A 117 22.96 -5.19 -3.70
CA GLY A 117 23.22 -6.54 -3.23
C GLY A 117 23.57 -6.57 -1.74
N ARG A 118 23.78 -7.78 -1.24
CA ARG A 118 24.14 -8.02 0.15
C ARG A 118 25.39 -7.23 0.57
N GLU A 119 25.43 -6.77 1.81
CA GLU A 119 26.53 -6.01 2.43
C GLU A 119 26.80 -4.60 1.84
N SER A 120 25.96 -4.12 0.91
CA SER A 120 26.18 -2.80 0.28
C SER A 120 26.10 -1.63 1.26
N PHE A 121 25.42 -1.82 2.40
CA PHE A 121 25.29 -0.84 3.48
C PHE A 121 25.97 -1.28 4.79
N ALA A 122 26.71 -2.39 4.80
CA ALA A 122 27.40 -2.89 5.98
C ALA A 122 28.42 -1.87 6.53
N TRP A 123 29.02 -1.06 5.65
CA TRP A 123 29.92 0.04 6.05
C TRP A 123 29.19 1.08 6.91
N ALA A 124 27.94 1.41 6.59
CA ALA A 124 27.15 2.42 7.30
C ALA A 124 26.72 1.90 8.67
N VAL A 125 26.34 0.62 8.74
CA VAL A 125 26.10 -0.09 10.00
C VAL A 125 27.34 -0.06 10.90
N GLN A 126 28.52 -0.31 10.33
CA GLN A 126 29.77 -0.28 11.07
C GLN A 126 30.13 1.14 11.56
N GLU A 127 29.96 2.16 10.72
CA GLU A 127 30.15 3.56 11.12
C GLU A 127 29.23 3.94 12.29
N LYS A 128 27.93 3.57 12.22
CA LYS A 128 26.99 3.79 13.33
C LYS A 128 27.41 3.07 14.60
N ARG A 129 27.78 1.79 14.52
CA ARG A 129 28.24 1.02 15.68
C ARG A 129 29.47 1.65 16.34
N ARG A 130 30.45 2.10 15.56
CA ARG A 130 31.63 2.81 16.09
C ARG A 130 31.22 4.10 16.79
N SER A 131 30.30 4.88 16.21
CA SER A 131 29.78 6.11 16.81
C SER A 131 29.09 5.86 18.17
N LEU A 132 28.31 4.77 18.28
CA LEU A 132 27.66 4.38 19.55
C LEU A 132 28.64 3.81 20.59
N CYS A 133 29.69 3.11 20.15
CA CYS A 133 30.65 2.46 21.04
C CYS A 133 31.66 3.40 21.67
N MET A 134 31.82 4.66 21.21
CA MET A 134 32.76 5.62 21.80
C MET A 134 32.23 6.12 23.14
N PRO A 135 32.60 5.50 24.28
CA PRO A 135 32.04 5.81 25.58
C PRO A 135 32.88 6.93 26.16
N GLY A 136 32.36 8.16 26.16
CA GLY A 136 32.93 9.19 27.04
C GLY A 136 33.60 10.41 26.39
N SER A 137 32.90 11.12 25.51
CA SER A 137 33.23 12.55 25.30
C SER A 137 32.79 13.45 26.48
N ARG A 138 32.39 12.89 27.63
CA ARG A 138 32.05 13.62 28.88
C ARG A 138 32.25 12.80 30.17
N SER A 139 33.36 12.09 30.37
CA SER A 139 33.79 11.82 31.76
C SER A 139 34.85 12.85 32.15
N VAL A 140 34.34 13.97 32.65
CA VAL A 140 35.10 14.92 33.44
C VAL A 140 35.58 14.17 34.70
N ASP A 141 36.85 14.39 35.04
CA ASP A 141 37.54 14.00 36.27
C ASP A 141 37.96 12.54 36.43
N CYS A 142 39.26 12.29 36.24
CA CYS A 142 40.13 11.67 37.25
C CYS A 142 41.60 11.95 36.89
N SER A 143 42.07 13.07 37.44
CA SER A 143 43.45 13.41 37.82
C SER A 143 44.48 12.27 37.88
N GLY A 144 45.64 12.54 37.24
CA GLY A 144 46.96 12.20 37.79
C GLY A 144 47.61 10.92 37.29
N GLY A 145 48.25 10.96 36.13
CA GLY A 145 49.08 9.86 35.64
C GLY A 145 49.91 10.25 34.41
N GLU A 146 50.98 11.02 34.63
CA GLU A 146 51.92 11.48 33.60
C GLU A 146 52.76 10.33 33.03
N HIS A 147 52.25 9.48 32.14
CA HIS A 147 53.12 8.56 31.37
C HIS A 147 52.74 8.50 29.88
N GLY A 148 53.31 9.44 29.12
CA GLY A 148 54.13 9.21 27.92
C GLY A 148 53.68 8.31 26.77
N SER A 149 52.41 7.90 26.65
CA SER A 149 51.95 7.13 25.50
C SER A 149 51.66 8.05 24.31
N GLN A 150 52.45 7.87 23.23
CA GLN A 150 52.28 8.51 21.93
C GLN A 150 50.85 8.32 21.44
N SER A 151 50.05 9.37 21.56
CA SER A 151 48.70 9.48 21.03
C SER A 151 48.74 9.33 19.51
N SER A 152 48.18 8.24 19.01
CA SER A 152 47.81 8.07 17.61
C SER A 152 47.07 9.31 17.12
N PRO A 153 47.32 9.80 15.89
CA PRO A 153 46.71 11.03 15.39
C PRO A 153 45.18 10.95 15.48
N ASP A 154 44.62 11.95 16.15
CA ASP A 154 43.19 12.15 16.41
C ASP A 154 42.41 12.03 15.10
N THR A 155 41.86 10.84 14.86
CA THR A 155 40.89 10.67 13.77
C THR A 155 39.57 11.19 14.32
N GLU A 156 39.24 12.44 14.00
CA GLU A 156 37.94 13.01 14.33
C GLU A 156 36.84 12.02 13.90
N PRO A 157 35.84 11.77 14.77
CA PRO A 157 34.76 10.86 14.46
C PRO A 157 34.05 11.35 13.19
N LEU A 158 34.05 10.51 12.16
CA LEU A 158 33.37 10.81 10.90
C LEU A 158 31.88 11.03 11.17
N GLU A 159 31.36 12.16 10.69
CA GLU A 159 29.94 12.45 10.73
C GLU A 159 29.16 11.39 9.92
N LEU A 160 28.09 10.86 10.53
CA LEU A 160 27.21 9.90 9.89
C LEU A 160 26.48 10.56 8.72
N VAL A 161 26.31 9.82 7.62
CA VAL A 161 25.61 10.32 6.44
C VAL A 161 24.14 10.60 6.78
N PRO A 162 23.62 11.82 6.53
CA PRO A 162 22.28 12.23 6.94
C PRO A 162 21.21 11.80 5.94
N LEU A 163 21.13 10.49 5.67
CA LEU A 163 20.20 9.95 4.69
C LEU A 163 18.75 10.06 5.19
N GLU A 164 17.92 10.78 4.44
CA GLU A 164 16.54 11.08 4.83
C GLU A 164 15.51 10.31 3.99
N ASN A 165 15.78 10.08 2.71
CA ASN A 165 14.82 9.49 1.78
C ASN A 165 15.49 8.38 0.98
N VAL A 166 14.92 7.17 1.05
CA VAL A 166 15.40 6.01 0.32
C VAL A 166 14.27 5.44 -0.51
N MET A 167 14.54 5.25 -1.80
CA MET A 167 13.70 4.51 -2.73
C MET A 167 14.54 3.43 -3.39
N MET A 168 14.17 2.18 -3.18
CA MET A 168 14.88 1.02 -3.69
C MET A 168 14.01 0.23 -4.64
N TYR A 169 14.57 -0.11 -5.80
CA TYR A 169 13.95 -0.93 -6.83
C TYR A 169 14.65 -2.27 -6.98
N GLY A 170 13.96 -3.27 -7.53
CA GLY A 170 14.60 -4.52 -7.95
C GLY A 170 15.22 -5.30 -6.81
N TYR A 171 14.61 -5.23 -5.63
CA TYR A 171 15.09 -5.89 -4.43
C TYR A 171 15.17 -7.41 -4.60
N ASP A 172 16.36 -7.97 -4.34
CA ASP A 172 16.59 -9.40 -4.25
C ASP A 172 16.37 -9.86 -2.80
N ALA A 173 15.59 -10.93 -2.62
CA ALA A 173 15.26 -11.54 -1.33
C ALA A 173 16.48 -11.92 -0.49
N LEU A 174 17.64 -12.07 -1.12
CA LEU A 174 18.89 -12.48 -0.49
C LEU A 174 19.68 -11.34 0.15
N THR A 175 19.16 -10.11 0.12
CA THR A 175 19.88 -8.92 0.59
C THR A 175 19.40 -8.45 1.96
N ASP A 176 20.32 -7.85 2.71
CA ASP A 176 20.14 -7.24 4.03
C ASP A 176 20.07 -5.71 3.95
N GLU A 177 20.03 -5.15 2.73
CA GLU A 177 20.18 -3.71 2.50
C GLU A 177 19.12 -2.87 3.20
N VAL A 178 17.86 -3.31 3.20
CA VAL A 178 16.76 -2.56 3.82
C VAL A 178 16.93 -2.50 5.33
N ASP A 179 17.31 -3.62 5.94
CA ASP A 179 17.56 -3.71 7.39
C ASP A 179 18.80 -2.91 7.78
N ASP A 180 19.88 -2.98 6.99
CA ASP A 180 21.08 -2.18 7.16
C ASP A 180 20.80 -0.68 7.06
N ILE A 181 19.98 -0.24 6.10
CA ILE A 181 19.57 1.16 5.94
C ILE A 181 18.75 1.63 7.12
N ALA A 182 17.72 0.87 7.52
CA ALA A 182 16.89 1.19 8.66
C ALA A 182 17.71 1.29 9.95
N TYR A 183 18.66 0.38 10.15
CA TYR A 183 19.58 0.44 11.28
C TYR A 183 20.54 1.64 11.15
N ALA A 184 21.31 1.76 10.07
CA ALA A 184 22.39 2.74 9.94
C ALA A 184 21.89 4.19 9.97
N PHE A 185 20.71 4.45 9.37
CA PHE A 185 20.17 5.80 9.22
C PHE A 185 18.98 6.08 10.12
N SER A 186 18.80 5.30 11.20
CA SER A 186 17.59 5.36 12.02
C SER A 186 17.25 6.75 12.60
N GLN A 187 18.25 7.61 12.78
CA GLN A 187 18.09 8.97 13.34
C GLN A 187 17.77 10.04 12.29
N THR A 188 17.89 9.73 10.99
CA THR A 188 17.71 10.69 9.90
C THR A 188 16.66 10.27 8.88
N LEU A 189 16.39 8.96 8.78
CA LEU A 189 15.47 8.38 7.80
C LEU A 189 14.03 8.85 8.04
N ARG A 190 13.45 9.50 7.02
CA ARG A 190 12.07 10.01 6.98
C ARG A 190 11.16 9.20 6.07
N ARG A 191 11.72 8.65 4.99
CA ARG A 191 10.97 7.91 3.98
C ARG A 191 11.75 6.69 3.52
N LEU A 192 11.11 5.53 3.56
CA LEU A 192 11.65 4.27 3.07
C LEU A 192 10.64 3.61 2.14
N ILE A 193 11.00 3.54 0.85
CA ILE A 193 10.21 2.90 -0.19
C ILE A 193 11.02 1.76 -0.78
N VAL A 194 10.44 0.56 -0.82
CA VAL A 194 11.04 -0.63 -1.41
C VAL A 194 10.06 -1.24 -2.39
N LEU A 195 10.49 -1.36 -3.64
CA LEU A 195 9.72 -1.92 -4.76
C LEU A 195 10.51 -3.09 -5.34
N ALA A 196 10.21 -4.33 -4.94
CA ALA A 196 10.82 -5.49 -5.58
C ALA A 196 10.33 -5.60 -7.03
N ALA A 197 11.26 -5.78 -7.97
CA ALA A 197 10.91 -5.85 -9.38
C ALA A 197 10.26 -7.19 -9.74
N ASP A 198 9.55 -7.19 -10.87
CA ASP A 198 9.04 -8.39 -11.53
C ASP A 198 10.22 -9.19 -12.10
N ILE A 199 10.78 -10.07 -11.26
CA ILE A 199 11.77 -11.05 -11.71
C ILE A 199 11.01 -12.33 -12.02
N GLN A 200 11.06 -12.75 -13.27
CA GLN A 200 10.62 -14.09 -13.69
C GLN A 200 11.44 -15.14 -12.92
N GLY A 201 10.87 -15.65 -11.83
CA GLY A 201 11.54 -16.57 -10.92
C GLY A 201 10.55 -17.26 -9.98
N PRO A 202 11.00 -18.27 -9.23
CA PRO A 202 10.17 -18.90 -8.20
C PRO A 202 9.80 -17.86 -7.13
N LEU A 203 8.63 -18.04 -6.51
CA LEU A 203 8.20 -17.22 -5.39
C LEU A 203 9.21 -17.36 -4.24
N GLN A 204 9.86 -16.25 -3.88
CA GLN A 204 10.80 -16.17 -2.77
C GLN A 204 10.14 -15.56 -1.54
N THR A 205 10.68 -15.85 -0.36
CA THR A 205 10.29 -15.19 0.89
C THR A 205 11.32 -14.13 1.23
N ILE A 206 10.85 -12.90 1.41
CA ILE A 206 11.66 -11.74 1.80
C ILE A 206 11.37 -11.44 3.26
N HIS A 207 12.41 -11.20 4.05
CA HIS A 207 12.27 -10.79 5.43
C HIS A 207 12.62 -9.30 5.57
N PHE A 208 11.78 -8.53 6.25
CA PHE A 208 12.07 -7.15 6.63
C PHE A 208 11.88 -6.94 8.13
N GLY A 209 12.64 -5.99 8.69
CA GLY A 209 12.48 -5.57 10.08
C GLY A 209 13.52 -6.14 11.04
N ARG A 210 14.41 -7.02 10.57
CA ARG A 210 15.35 -7.72 11.47
C ARG A 210 16.40 -6.75 11.96
N GLY A 211 16.46 -6.56 13.28
CA GLY A 211 17.41 -5.63 13.90
C GLY A 211 17.10 -4.17 13.63
N TRP A 212 15.87 -3.85 13.18
CA TRP A 212 15.41 -2.47 13.17
C TRP A 212 15.44 -1.92 14.60
N VAL A 213 15.77 -0.64 14.70
CA VAL A 213 15.78 0.13 15.93
C VAL A 213 14.81 1.29 15.79
N ASP A 214 14.59 2.05 16.84
CA ASP A 214 13.72 3.23 16.79
C ASP A 214 14.10 4.15 15.61
N LEU A 215 13.07 4.40 14.80
CA LEU A 215 13.05 5.24 13.60
C LEU A 215 12.16 6.46 13.88
N PRO A 216 12.55 7.36 14.81
CA PRO A 216 11.70 8.44 15.30
C PRO A 216 11.36 9.48 14.22
N LEU A 217 12.12 9.56 13.12
CA LEU A 217 11.83 10.51 12.04
C LEU A 217 11.07 9.90 10.86
N LEU A 218 10.85 8.57 10.85
CA LEU A 218 10.21 7.89 9.74
C LEU A 218 8.72 8.24 9.69
N THR A 219 8.31 8.93 8.63
CA THR A 219 6.93 9.36 8.38
C THR A 219 6.23 8.54 7.30
N GLU A 220 6.99 7.88 6.42
CA GLU A 220 6.47 7.09 5.31
C GLU A 220 7.22 5.76 5.17
N LEU A 221 6.47 4.66 5.20
CA LEU A 221 6.97 3.31 4.97
C LEU A 221 6.14 2.65 3.85
N ASP A 222 6.78 2.29 2.74
CA ASP A 222 6.14 1.66 1.59
C ASP A 222 6.96 0.44 1.14
N LEU A 223 6.51 -0.77 1.48
CA LEU A 223 7.17 -2.04 1.20
C LEU A 223 6.29 -2.85 0.25
N LYS A 224 6.61 -2.86 -1.04
CA LYS A 224 5.87 -3.60 -2.07
C LYS A 224 6.74 -4.65 -2.72
N VAL A 225 6.33 -5.92 -2.59
CA VAL A 225 7.01 -7.06 -3.19
C VAL A 225 6.03 -7.93 -3.97
N HIS A 226 5.52 -7.39 -5.09
CA HIS A 226 4.39 -7.93 -5.86
C HIS A 226 4.53 -9.36 -6.41
N HIS A 227 5.71 -9.97 -6.35
CA HIS A 227 5.98 -11.33 -6.85
C HIS A 227 6.61 -12.25 -5.79
N HIS A 228 6.67 -11.80 -4.55
CA HIS A 228 7.29 -12.51 -3.44
C HIS A 228 6.37 -12.54 -2.23
N LYS A 229 6.66 -13.43 -1.29
CA LYS A 229 6.05 -13.43 0.04
C LYS A 229 6.87 -12.52 0.96
N LEU A 230 6.21 -11.66 1.71
CA LEU A 230 6.83 -10.75 2.65
C LEU A 230 6.59 -11.18 4.09
N VAL A 231 7.65 -11.51 4.81
CA VAL A 231 7.60 -11.81 6.25
C VAL A 231 8.18 -10.63 7.01
N LEU A 232 7.36 -10.00 7.84
CA LEU A 232 7.77 -8.89 8.69
C LEU A 232 8.29 -9.42 10.03
N ASP A 233 9.30 -8.75 10.57
CA ASP A 233 9.64 -8.89 11.98
C ASP A 233 8.44 -8.43 12.84
N PRO A 234 8.04 -9.19 13.88
CA PRO A 234 6.87 -8.86 14.68
C PRO A 234 6.92 -7.47 15.32
N ALA A 235 8.11 -6.93 15.61
CA ALA A 235 8.28 -5.63 16.23
C ALA A 235 8.47 -4.47 15.21
N LEU A 236 8.45 -4.74 13.91
CA LEU A 236 8.80 -3.76 12.86
C LEU A 236 8.05 -2.43 13.02
N LEU A 237 6.72 -2.49 13.19
CA LEU A 237 5.90 -1.27 13.33
C LEU A 237 6.11 -0.56 14.67
N MET A 238 6.53 -1.26 15.73
CA MET A 238 6.86 -0.64 17.01
C MET A 238 8.06 0.32 16.90
N CYS A 239 8.97 0.05 15.96
CA CYS A 239 10.13 0.91 15.68
C CYS A 239 9.74 2.23 14.98
N CYS A 240 8.51 2.39 14.50
CA CYS A 240 8.10 3.49 13.61
C CYS A 240 7.02 4.41 14.22
N PRO A 241 7.24 5.02 15.40
CA PRO A 241 6.16 5.68 16.17
C PRO A 241 5.54 6.92 15.48
N ASN A 242 6.26 7.56 14.58
CA ASN A 242 5.84 8.80 13.90
C ASN A 242 5.38 8.59 12.46
N VAL A 243 5.15 7.33 12.06
CA VAL A 243 4.71 7.02 10.70
C VAL A 243 3.28 7.54 10.45
N THR A 244 3.09 8.15 9.28
CA THR A 244 1.81 8.71 8.82
C THR A 244 1.20 7.89 7.68
N LEU A 245 2.05 7.22 6.92
CA LEU A 245 1.69 6.37 5.78
C LEU A 245 2.43 5.03 5.90
N VAL A 246 1.66 3.95 6.00
CA VAL A 246 2.16 2.58 5.93
C VAL A 246 1.48 1.86 4.78
N ILE A 247 2.29 1.40 3.82
CA ILE A 247 1.85 0.54 2.72
C ILE A 247 2.75 -0.69 2.75
N ILE A 248 2.16 -1.86 2.98
CA ILE A 248 2.88 -3.13 2.95
C ILE A 248 2.09 -4.09 2.09
N ALA A 249 2.71 -4.60 1.03
CA ALA A 249 2.02 -5.43 0.05
C ALA A 249 2.95 -6.50 -0.52
N ASP A 250 2.42 -7.71 -0.68
CA ASP A 250 3.13 -8.83 -1.27
C ASP A 250 2.22 -9.63 -2.22
N ALA A 251 2.76 -10.73 -2.75
CA ALA A 251 2.09 -11.62 -3.70
C ALA A 251 1.35 -12.79 -3.04
N THR A 252 1.18 -12.79 -1.71
CA THR A 252 0.54 -13.91 -1.02
C THR A 252 -0.93 -13.98 -1.43
N VAL A 253 -1.29 -14.99 -2.20
CA VAL A 253 -2.67 -15.27 -2.63
C VAL A 253 -3.28 -16.46 -1.90
N GLU A 254 -2.47 -17.41 -1.43
CA GLU A 254 -2.90 -18.59 -0.69
C GLU A 254 -2.01 -18.77 0.54
N TYR A 255 -2.57 -19.30 1.62
CA TYR A 255 -1.85 -19.50 2.88
C TYR A 255 -2.48 -20.62 3.73
N GLN A 256 -1.69 -21.12 4.68
CA GLN A 256 -2.19 -21.97 5.76
C GLN A 256 -2.22 -21.17 7.05
N TYR A 257 -3.31 -21.26 7.82
CA TYR A 257 -3.50 -20.47 9.04
C TYR A 257 -2.43 -20.74 10.10
N GLN A 258 -1.85 -21.93 10.12
CA GLN A 258 -0.82 -22.34 11.08
C GLN A 258 0.51 -21.63 10.89
N ASP A 259 0.74 -21.05 9.70
CA ASP A 259 1.96 -20.33 9.36
C ASP A 259 1.89 -18.85 9.76
N ILE A 260 0.71 -18.36 10.18
CA ILE A 260 0.49 -16.95 10.48
C ILE A 260 1.07 -16.63 11.87
N GLU A 261 2.19 -15.92 11.86
CA GLU A 261 2.79 -15.35 13.07
C GLU A 261 2.31 -13.90 13.26
N PRO A 262 1.57 -13.60 14.32
CA PRO A 262 1.08 -12.24 14.57
C PRO A 262 2.24 -11.27 14.83
N CYS A 263 2.15 -10.08 14.25
CA CYS A 263 2.96 -8.94 14.64
C CYS A 263 2.59 -8.49 16.06
N LEU A 264 3.46 -7.71 16.68
CA LEU A 264 3.16 -7.09 17.97
C LEU A 264 2.33 -5.82 17.77
N PRO A 265 1.40 -5.50 18.70
CA PRO A 265 0.68 -4.24 18.68
C PRO A 265 1.64 -3.04 18.70
N ALA A 266 1.50 -2.13 17.73
CA ALA A 266 2.29 -0.91 17.66
C ALA A 266 1.48 0.31 18.13
N LYS A 267 2.18 1.33 18.65
CA LYS A 267 1.59 2.63 19.00
C LYS A 267 1.85 3.62 17.88
N LEU A 268 0.84 3.88 17.05
CA LEU A 268 0.97 4.68 15.82
C LEU A 268 0.03 5.91 15.84
N PRO A 269 0.23 6.87 16.76
CA PRO A 269 -0.70 7.99 17.01
C PRO A 269 -0.87 8.96 15.83
N HIS A 270 0.04 8.94 14.86
CA HIS A 270 0.05 9.84 13.71
C HIS A 270 -0.34 9.15 12.40
N LEU A 271 -0.67 7.86 12.43
CA LEU A 271 -1.02 7.08 11.24
C LEU A 271 -2.29 7.65 10.60
N GLN A 272 -2.22 7.99 9.31
CA GLN A 272 -3.34 8.51 8.53
C GLN A 272 -3.80 7.53 7.46
N THR A 273 -2.87 6.75 6.90
CA THR A 273 -3.15 5.78 5.86
C THR A 273 -2.45 4.47 6.18
N LEU A 274 -3.23 3.39 6.23
CA LEU A 274 -2.76 2.03 6.41
C LEU A 274 -3.29 1.17 5.25
N LEU A 275 -2.38 0.64 4.44
CA LEU A 275 -2.66 -0.32 3.39
C LEU A 275 -1.85 -1.58 3.65
N LEU A 276 -2.55 -2.69 3.89
CA LEU A 276 -1.96 -4.00 4.09
C LEU A 276 -2.50 -4.95 3.03
N GLN A 277 -1.61 -5.72 2.42
CA GLN A 277 -1.97 -6.68 1.39
C GLN A 277 -1.17 -7.98 1.56
N GLY A 278 -1.87 -9.10 1.34
CA GLY A 278 -1.31 -10.44 1.37
C GLY A 278 -0.82 -10.80 2.76
N TRP A 279 0.44 -11.23 2.92
CA TRP A 279 0.94 -11.73 4.21
C TRP A 279 0.89 -10.69 5.33
N SER A 280 1.18 -9.43 5.00
CA SER A 280 1.14 -8.32 5.95
C SER A 280 -0.26 -8.04 6.51
N ALA A 281 -1.31 -8.34 5.74
CA ALA A 281 -2.69 -8.24 6.23
C ALA A 281 -3.01 -9.35 7.22
N LEU A 282 -2.51 -10.57 6.97
CA LEU A 282 -2.76 -11.76 7.80
C LEU A 282 -2.05 -11.69 9.15
N THR A 283 -0.85 -11.12 9.20
CA THR A 283 -0.03 -11.03 10.42
C THR A 283 -0.24 -9.74 11.21
N PHE A 284 -0.90 -8.73 10.65
CA PHE A 284 -1.12 -7.46 11.35
C PHE A 284 -1.96 -7.65 12.62
N ASP A 285 -1.53 -7.01 13.72
CA ASP A 285 -2.26 -7.02 14.98
C ASP A 285 -3.27 -5.85 15.06
N PRO A 286 -4.59 -6.14 15.09
CA PRO A 286 -5.64 -5.13 15.14
C PRO A 286 -5.60 -4.23 16.38
N ALA A 287 -4.98 -4.65 17.48
CA ALA A 287 -4.84 -3.80 18.67
C ALA A 287 -4.01 -2.53 18.38
N THR A 288 -3.21 -2.53 17.31
CA THR A 288 -2.55 -1.34 16.77
C THR A 288 -3.56 -0.23 16.47
N LEU A 289 -4.77 -0.57 15.98
CA LEU A 289 -5.81 0.38 15.61
C LEU A 289 -6.39 1.17 16.81
N LEU A 290 -6.25 0.63 18.02
CA LEU A 290 -6.65 1.35 19.25
C LEU A 290 -5.79 2.60 19.49
N SER A 291 -4.61 2.66 18.89
CA SER A 291 -3.65 3.75 19.03
C SER A 291 -3.58 4.68 17.83
N THR A 292 -4.49 4.56 16.85
CA THR A 292 -4.44 5.30 15.57
C THR A 292 -5.63 6.27 15.38
N PRO A 293 -5.87 7.22 16.29
CA PRO A 293 -7.04 8.11 16.24
C PRO A 293 -7.06 9.05 15.03
N THR A 294 -5.94 9.17 14.30
CA THR A 294 -5.79 9.98 13.09
C THR A 294 -6.03 9.23 11.80
N LEU A 295 -6.33 7.93 11.85
CA LEU A 295 -6.49 7.08 10.68
C LEU A 295 -7.67 7.57 9.83
N LYS A 296 -7.41 7.85 8.56
CA LYS A 296 -8.39 8.30 7.55
C LYS A 296 -8.70 7.21 6.55
N THR A 297 -7.69 6.46 6.13
CA THR A 297 -7.81 5.42 5.12
C THR A 297 -7.29 4.11 5.68
N PHE A 298 -8.17 3.10 5.71
CA PHE A 298 -7.84 1.75 6.13
C PHE A 298 -8.17 0.76 5.02
N LYS A 299 -7.14 0.07 4.54
CA LYS A 299 -7.27 -0.89 3.44
C LYS A 299 -6.56 -2.19 3.78
N VAL A 300 -7.28 -3.29 3.71
CA VAL A 300 -6.76 -4.62 4.03
C VAL A 300 -7.24 -5.58 2.95
N PHE A 301 -6.29 -6.15 2.21
CA PHE A 301 -6.57 -7.05 1.10
C PHE A 301 -5.84 -8.38 1.26
N ALA A 302 -6.49 -9.47 0.88
CA ALA A 302 -5.79 -10.74 0.72
C ALA A 302 -5.09 -10.84 -0.64
N ASP A 303 -5.46 -10.03 -1.63
CA ASP A 303 -5.10 -10.22 -3.03
C ASP A 303 -4.43 -9.01 -3.70
N GLY A 304 -3.67 -9.31 -4.76
CA GLY A 304 -2.71 -8.40 -5.39
C GLY A 304 -3.27 -7.25 -6.21
N ASN A 305 -4.54 -7.34 -6.63
CA ASN A 305 -5.09 -6.41 -7.61
C ASN A 305 -6.53 -6.03 -7.28
N ALA A 306 -6.72 -4.84 -6.73
CA ALA A 306 -8.02 -4.30 -6.33
C ALA A 306 -9.06 -4.27 -7.47
N GLU A 307 -8.62 -4.31 -8.74
CA GLU A 307 -9.51 -4.19 -9.88
C GLU A 307 -9.98 -5.52 -10.48
N TYR A 308 -9.29 -6.65 -10.29
CA TYR A 308 -9.55 -7.86 -11.11
C TYR A 308 -9.47 -9.23 -10.45
N THR A 309 -9.13 -9.36 -9.18
CA THR A 309 -8.87 -10.69 -8.62
C THR A 309 -9.90 -11.10 -7.59
N SER A 310 -10.23 -12.37 -7.64
CA SER A 310 -10.93 -13.01 -6.56
C SER A 310 -9.98 -13.16 -5.38
N CYS A 311 -10.49 -13.11 -4.17
CA CYS A 311 -9.68 -13.33 -2.98
C CYS A 311 -9.55 -14.83 -2.71
N PHE A 312 -8.57 -15.24 -1.91
CA PHE A 312 -8.63 -16.54 -1.24
C PHE A 312 -9.29 -16.35 0.13
N ILE A 313 -10.21 -17.25 0.46
CA ILE A 313 -10.87 -17.30 1.76
C ILE A 313 -10.88 -18.77 2.17
N PRO A 314 -10.25 -19.14 3.30
CA PRO A 314 -10.27 -20.51 3.81
C PRO A 314 -11.72 -21.02 4.02
N PRO A 315 -11.95 -22.34 4.08
CA PRO A 315 -13.26 -22.88 4.43
C PRO A 315 -13.83 -22.23 5.71
N LEU A 316 -15.10 -21.78 5.71
CA LEU A 316 -15.67 -20.99 6.83
C LEU A 316 -15.51 -21.66 8.21
N LYS A 317 -15.62 -22.99 8.28
CA LYS A 317 -15.43 -23.74 9.53
C LYS A 317 -14.01 -23.61 10.06
N GLU A 318 -13.03 -23.63 9.18
CA GLU A 318 -11.61 -23.45 9.50
C GLU A 318 -11.33 -21.99 9.85
N LEU A 319 -11.87 -21.06 9.06
CA LEU A 319 -11.77 -19.63 9.30
C LEU A 319 -12.28 -19.28 10.70
N TYR A 320 -13.55 -19.57 11.01
CA TYR A 320 -14.13 -19.28 12.32
C TYR A 320 -13.40 -19.96 13.47
N ARG A 321 -12.98 -21.23 13.29
CA ARG A 321 -12.14 -21.91 14.28
C ARG A 321 -10.83 -21.16 14.53
N SER A 322 -10.18 -20.65 13.49
CA SER A 322 -8.91 -19.92 13.60
C SER A 322 -9.05 -18.59 14.34
N PHE A 323 -10.25 -18.02 14.39
CA PHE A 323 -10.60 -16.82 15.15
C PHE A 323 -11.26 -17.12 16.51
N GLY A 324 -11.39 -18.40 16.89
CA GLY A 324 -12.08 -18.80 18.13
C GLY A 324 -13.59 -18.54 18.11
N ILE A 325 -14.19 -18.32 16.94
CA ILE A 325 -15.62 -18.08 16.78
C ILE A 325 -16.34 -19.43 16.87
N VAL A 326 -17.06 -19.63 17.96
CA VAL A 326 -17.85 -20.85 18.20
C VAL A 326 -19.14 -20.75 17.38
N LEU A 327 -19.17 -21.40 16.21
CA LEU A 327 -20.43 -21.77 15.58
C LEU A 327 -21.15 -22.71 16.55
N GLY A 328 -22.41 -22.42 16.92
CA GLY A 328 -23.22 -23.10 17.94
C GLY A 328 -23.51 -24.61 17.74
N VAL A 329 -22.58 -25.35 17.16
CA VAL A 329 -22.50 -26.80 17.16
C VAL A 329 -21.78 -27.20 18.45
N GLU A 330 -22.57 -27.36 19.50
CA GLU A 330 -22.12 -27.81 20.82
C GLU A 330 -21.34 -29.14 20.69
N GLY A 331 -20.12 -29.21 21.24
CA GLY A 331 -19.47 -30.50 21.53
C GLY A 331 -18.04 -30.72 21.02
N ILE A 332 -17.40 -29.77 20.33
CA ILE A 332 -16.00 -29.94 19.90
C ILE A 332 -15.11 -28.97 20.67
N GLN A 333 -14.42 -29.48 21.71
CA GLN A 333 -13.30 -28.76 22.33
C GLN A 333 -12.22 -28.56 21.26
N ALA A 334 -12.04 -27.32 20.81
CA ALA A 334 -10.98 -26.97 19.88
C ALA A 334 -9.62 -27.17 20.57
N ALA A 335 -8.74 -27.95 19.96
CA ALA A 335 -7.34 -28.00 20.37
C ALA A 335 -6.76 -26.56 20.33
N PRO A 336 -5.87 -26.20 21.25
CA PRO A 336 -5.22 -24.89 21.27
C PRO A 336 -4.34 -24.75 20.02
N GLY A 337 -4.94 -24.25 18.94
CA GLY A 337 -4.23 -23.88 17.73
C GLY A 337 -3.44 -22.57 17.93
N PRO A 338 -2.49 -22.27 17.03
CA PRO A 338 -1.79 -20.99 17.04
C PRO A 338 -2.81 -19.83 16.99
N ALA A 339 -2.64 -18.87 17.90
CA ALA A 339 -3.54 -17.73 18.03
C ALA A 339 -3.26 -16.73 16.90
N ARG A 340 -4.17 -16.65 15.92
CA ARG A 340 -4.18 -15.57 14.93
C ARG A 340 -4.53 -14.24 15.60
N PRO A 341 -4.14 -13.09 15.01
CA PRO A 341 -4.65 -11.81 15.45
C PRO A 341 -6.19 -11.80 15.43
N LEU A 342 -6.84 -11.46 16.55
CA LEU A 342 -8.29 -11.41 16.63
C LEU A 342 -8.81 -10.04 16.17
N TRP A 343 -9.68 -10.04 15.17
CA TRP A 343 -10.34 -8.84 14.66
C TRP A 343 -11.65 -8.62 15.42
N THR A 344 -11.64 -7.70 16.38
CA THR A 344 -12.77 -7.44 17.30
C THR A 344 -13.76 -6.40 16.79
N TRP A 345 -13.40 -5.61 15.77
CA TRP A 345 -14.25 -4.60 15.11
C TRP A 345 -14.88 -3.55 16.03
N ASP A 346 -14.43 -3.44 17.28
CA ASP A 346 -14.90 -2.51 18.31
C ASP A 346 -14.11 -1.20 18.32
N TRP A 347 -13.47 -0.87 17.20
CA TRP A 347 -12.54 0.26 17.12
C TRP A 347 -13.27 1.60 17.08
N HIS A 348 -12.69 2.58 17.77
CA HIS A 348 -13.13 3.97 17.74
C HIS A 348 -12.19 4.81 16.86
N LEU A 349 -12.54 4.95 15.58
CA LEU A 349 -11.74 5.63 14.57
C LEU A 349 -12.51 6.84 14.02
N PRO A 350 -12.59 7.96 14.78
CA PRO A 350 -13.49 9.07 14.48
C PRO A 350 -13.15 9.85 13.19
N LYS A 351 -11.94 9.68 12.66
CA LYS A 351 -11.47 10.35 11.43
C LYS A 351 -11.44 9.44 10.21
N LEU A 352 -11.86 8.18 10.35
CA LEU A 352 -11.82 7.20 9.28
C LEU A 352 -12.88 7.54 8.24
N THR A 353 -12.44 7.84 7.01
CA THR A 353 -13.32 8.21 5.90
C THR A 353 -13.46 7.10 4.86
N SER A 354 -12.47 6.21 4.75
CA SER A 354 -12.49 5.13 3.76
C SER A 354 -12.04 3.80 4.38
N VAL A 355 -12.88 2.78 4.21
CA VAL A 355 -12.57 1.39 4.54
C VAL A 355 -12.66 0.52 3.29
N THR A 356 -11.65 -0.30 3.06
CA THR A 356 -11.64 -1.28 1.98
C THR A 356 -11.14 -2.62 2.51
N LEU A 357 -11.99 -3.62 2.51
CA LEU A 357 -11.68 -4.97 2.98
C LEU A 357 -11.95 -5.98 1.87
N SER A 358 -11.07 -6.96 1.72
CA SER A 358 -11.27 -8.10 0.82
C SER A 358 -11.02 -9.44 1.49
N GLY A 359 -11.52 -10.52 0.90
CA GLY A 359 -11.29 -11.89 1.38
C GLY A 359 -11.89 -12.14 2.76
N GLU A 360 -11.14 -12.81 3.63
CA GLU A 360 -11.61 -13.18 4.97
C GLU A 360 -11.96 -11.97 5.85
N PHE A 361 -11.26 -10.85 5.67
CA PHE A 361 -11.52 -9.62 6.44
C PHE A 361 -12.89 -9.03 6.11
N ALA A 362 -13.31 -9.11 4.84
CA ALA A 362 -14.64 -8.70 4.43
C ALA A 362 -15.73 -9.68 4.90
N VAL A 363 -15.45 -10.99 4.88
CA VAL A 363 -16.39 -12.02 5.39
C VAL A 363 -16.65 -11.89 6.89
N LEU A 364 -15.60 -11.55 7.64
CA LEU A 364 -15.63 -11.39 9.10
C LEU A 364 -16.04 -10.00 9.56
N PHE A 365 -16.21 -9.05 8.64
CA PHE A 365 -16.54 -7.67 8.98
C PHE A 365 -17.85 -7.58 9.78
N GLU A 366 -17.79 -6.90 10.93
CA GLU A 366 -18.96 -6.59 11.73
C GLU A 366 -19.34 -5.12 11.59
N PHE A 367 -20.55 -4.86 11.11
CA PHE A 367 -21.06 -3.51 10.88
C PHE A 367 -21.18 -2.66 12.15
N GLN A 368 -21.14 -3.25 13.35
CA GLN A 368 -21.10 -2.49 14.61
C GLN A 368 -19.91 -1.53 14.67
N MET A 369 -18.82 -1.84 13.96
CA MET A 369 -17.66 -0.97 13.77
C MET A 369 -18.02 0.42 13.26
N LEU A 370 -19.08 0.53 12.46
CA LEU A 370 -19.56 1.80 11.91
C LEU A 370 -19.99 2.79 12.99
N ALA A 371 -20.45 2.32 14.15
CA ALA A 371 -20.78 3.19 15.29
C ALA A 371 -19.55 3.91 15.85
N GLY A 372 -18.37 3.30 15.75
CA GLY A 372 -17.09 3.89 16.12
C GLY A 372 -16.46 4.77 15.05
N CYS A 373 -17.03 4.83 13.84
CA CYS A 373 -16.47 5.50 12.67
C CYS A 373 -17.45 6.55 12.08
N PRO A 374 -17.81 7.60 12.85
CA PRO A 374 -18.83 8.57 12.44
C PRO A 374 -18.50 9.35 11.16
N ALA A 375 -17.23 9.45 10.77
CA ALA A 375 -16.79 10.16 9.56
C ALA A 375 -16.69 9.26 8.32
N LEU A 376 -17.13 8.00 8.39
CA LEU A 376 -16.97 7.05 7.28
C LEU A 376 -17.82 7.48 6.08
N GLU A 377 -17.15 7.68 4.95
CA GLU A 377 -17.76 8.09 3.68
C GLU A 377 -17.84 6.92 2.70
N SER A 378 -16.83 6.05 2.67
CA SER A 378 -16.72 4.94 1.73
C SER A 378 -16.48 3.61 2.44
N LEU A 379 -17.32 2.63 2.16
CA LEU A 379 -17.20 1.25 2.62
C LEU A 379 -17.18 0.31 1.42
N TYR A 380 -16.08 -0.40 1.25
CA TYR A 380 -15.92 -1.43 0.22
C TYR A 380 -15.63 -2.77 0.88
N LEU A 381 -16.48 -3.76 0.63
CA LEU A 381 -16.36 -5.13 1.13
C LEU A 381 -16.41 -6.11 -0.06
N ASN A 382 -15.36 -6.89 -0.26
CA ASN A 382 -15.27 -7.87 -1.35
C ASN A 382 -15.02 -9.29 -0.84
N ILE A 383 -15.99 -10.17 -1.07
CA ILE A 383 -15.94 -11.62 -0.75
C ILE A 383 -15.93 -12.50 -2.01
N GLY A 384 -15.73 -11.93 -3.20
CA GLY A 384 -15.71 -12.66 -4.47
C GLY A 384 -14.55 -13.65 -4.58
N LEU A 385 -14.83 -14.88 -5.07
CA LEU A 385 -13.89 -16.00 -5.25
C LEU A 385 -13.82 -16.48 -6.72
N HIS A 386 -12.68 -17.03 -7.16
CA HIS A 386 -12.49 -17.56 -8.52
C HIS A 386 -13.24 -18.89 -8.72
N HIS A 387 -13.40 -19.71 -7.68
CA HIS A 387 -13.85 -21.11 -7.80
C HIS A 387 -14.85 -21.57 -6.73
N GLY A 388 -16.03 -20.95 -6.70
CA GLY A 388 -17.13 -21.31 -5.79
C GLY A 388 -17.14 -20.41 -4.56
N GLY A 389 -18.17 -19.56 -4.47
CA GLY A 389 -18.21 -18.44 -3.53
C GLY A 389 -18.55 -18.83 -2.10
N HIS A 390 -17.88 -18.18 -1.15
CA HIS A 390 -18.44 -18.06 0.20
C HIS A 390 -19.67 -17.17 0.12
N THR A 391 -20.70 -17.57 0.87
CA THR A 391 -21.92 -16.77 0.99
C THR A 391 -21.93 -16.11 2.36
N ARG A 392 -22.09 -14.79 2.41
CA ARG A 392 -22.33 -14.05 3.66
C ARG A 392 -23.79 -13.63 3.69
N ILE A 393 -24.54 -14.23 4.62
CA ILE A 393 -25.94 -13.88 4.86
C ILE A 393 -25.98 -12.76 5.88
N LEU A 394 -26.55 -11.61 5.51
CA LEU A 394 -26.81 -10.52 6.45
C LEU A 394 -28.08 -10.82 7.25
N SER A 395 -28.03 -10.50 8.53
CA SER A 395 -29.10 -10.69 9.50
C SER A 395 -29.41 -9.37 10.22
N GLN A 396 -30.44 -9.36 11.06
CA GLN A 396 -30.70 -8.21 11.94
C GLN A 396 -29.53 -7.96 12.90
N ALA A 397 -28.81 -8.99 13.35
CA ALA A 397 -27.66 -8.80 14.23
C ALA A 397 -26.53 -7.99 13.57
N ASP A 398 -26.46 -7.97 12.24
CA ASP A 398 -25.49 -7.15 11.51
C ASP A 398 -25.92 -5.67 11.44
N LEU A 399 -27.21 -5.34 11.57
CA LEU A 399 -27.71 -3.95 11.39
C LEU A 399 -28.02 -3.23 12.70
N PHE A 400 -28.03 -3.95 13.81
CA PHE A 400 -28.40 -3.41 15.11
C PHE A 400 -27.39 -3.79 16.19
N LEU A 401 -27.13 -2.84 17.09
CA LEU A 401 -26.33 -3.09 18.28
C LEU A 401 -27.13 -3.91 19.30
N PRO A 402 -26.48 -4.84 20.02
CA PRO A 402 -27.11 -5.55 21.12
C PRO A 402 -27.58 -4.54 22.18
N ALA A 403 -28.80 -4.73 22.69
CA ALA A 403 -29.31 -3.89 23.77
C ALA A 403 -28.41 -4.09 25.01
N VAL A 404 -27.82 -3.01 25.52
CA VAL A 404 -27.07 -3.07 26.78
C VAL A 404 -28.09 -3.28 27.89
N ASP A 405 -28.07 -4.47 28.51
CA ASP A 405 -28.95 -4.87 29.62
C ASP A 405 -28.77 -3.94 30.83
N THR A 406 -29.43 -2.79 30.79
CA THR A 406 -29.54 -1.83 31.89
C THR A 406 -30.64 -2.31 32.85
N THR A 407 -30.44 -3.52 33.39
CA THR A 407 -30.95 -4.18 34.62
C THR A 407 -32.27 -3.76 35.34
N THR A 408 -33.14 -2.87 34.86
CA THR A 408 -34.21 -2.31 35.72
C THR A 408 -35.60 -2.10 35.13
N SER A 409 -35.93 -2.56 33.91
CA SER A 409 -37.30 -2.37 33.39
C SER A 409 -37.90 -3.60 32.71
N THR A 410 -38.93 -4.15 33.34
CA THR A 410 -39.69 -5.36 33.02
C THR A 410 -40.69 -5.23 31.85
N SER A 411 -40.38 -4.47 30.79
CA SER A 411 -41.28 -4.32 29.62
C SER A 411 -40.71 -4.99 28.36
N LYS A 412 -41.50 -5.90 27.79
CA LYS A 412 -41.17 -6.92 26.76
C LYS A 412 -40.86 -6.43 25.33
N GLN A 413 -40.22 -5.29 25.16
CA GLN A 413 -39.64 -4.89 23.86
C GLN A 413 -38.29 -4.23 24.11
N GLN A 414 -37.25 -5.06 24.30
CA GLN A 414 -35.88 -4.56 24.28
C GLN A 414 -35.61 -3.99 22.88
N GLY A 415 -35.61 -2.67 22.79
CA GLY A 415 -35.34 -1.94 21.56
C GLY A 415 -33.89 -2.19 21.14
N GLN A 416 -33.69 -2.92 20.05
CA GLN A 416 -32.42 -2.97 19.35
C GLN A 416 -32.09 -1.58 18.81
N VAL A 417 -30.85 -1.12 18.99
CA VAL A 417 -30.43 0.21 18.53
C VAL A 417 -29.89 0.07 17.11
N PRO A 418 -30.49 0.71 16.09
CA PRO A 418 -29.98 0.62 14.73
C PRO A 418 -28.59 1.26 14.63
N ILE A 419 -27.70 0.60 13.88
CA ILE A 419 -26.41 1.17 13.50
C ILE A 419 -26.67 2.24 12.44
N VAL A 420 -26.12 3.44 12.58
CA VAL A 420 -26.34 4.55 11.62
C VAL A 420 -25.00 5.19 11.23
N ALA A 421 -24.56 4.92 10.00
CA ALA A 421 -23.42 5.52 9.34
C ALA A 421 -23.85 6.76 8.53
N ARG A 422 -24.04 7.88 9.24
CA ARG A 422 -24.64 9.12 8.69
C ARG A 422 -23.91 9.80 7.55
N HIS A 423 -22.63 9.49 7.34
CA HIS A 423 -21.83 10.11 6.27
C HIS A 423 -21.49 9.12 5.15
N LEU A 424 -21.96 7.86 5.26
CA LEU A 424 -21.66 6.84 4.28
C LEU A 424 -22.33 7.22 2.95
N ASN A 425 -21.51 7.55 1.97
CA ASN A 425 -21.92 8.01 0.65
C ASN A 425 -21.72 6.93 -0.43
N LEU A 426 -20.80 5.99 -0.19
CA LEU A 426 -20.47 4.90 -1.10
C LEU A 426 -20.44 3.58 -0.36
N LEU A 427 -21.30 2.66 -0.78
CA LEU A 427 -21.33 1.28 -0.30
C LEU A 427 -21.08 0.34 -1.47
N ILE A 428 -20.01 -0.44 -1.38
CA ILE A 428 -19.67 -1.47 -2.37
C ILE A 428 -19.62 -2.82 -1.67
N LEU A 429 -20.52 -3.72 -2.07
CA LEU A 429 -20.58 -5.12 -1.68
C LEU A 429 -20.32 -5.97 -2.93
N ARG A 430 -19.15 -6.61 -2.99
CA ARG A 430 -18.80 -7.54 -4.08
C ARG A 430 -18.76 -8.97 -3.58
N GLY A 431 -19.24 -9.91 -4.40
CA GLY A 431 -19.34 -11.34 -4.08
C GLY A 431 -20.75 -11.72 -3.58
N HIS A 432 -20.89 -12.97 -3.13
CA HIS A 432 -22.19 -13.56 -2.76
C HIS A 432 -22.71 -13.08 -1.39
N TRP A 433 -23.13 -11.82 -1.32
CA TRP A 433 -23.87 -11.27 -0.19
C TRP A 433 -25.36 -11.62 -0.31
N VAL A 434 -25.95 -12.22 0.72
CA VAL A 434 -27.40 -12.51 0.78
C VAL A 434 -28.06 -11.51 1.71
N VAL A 435 -28.94 -10.68 1.16
CA VAL A 435 -29.69 -9.64 1.89
C VAL A 435 -31.17 -9.88 1.64
N ASP A 436 -31.94 -10.16 2.69
CA ASP A 436 -33.38 -10.36 2.60
C ASP A 436 -34.12 -9.06 2.27
N ASP A 437 -35.30 -9.18 1.63
CA ASP A 437 -36.18 -8.05 1.28
C ASP A 437 -36.51 -7.16 2.50
N MET A 438 -36.63 -7.73 3.70
CA MET A 438 -36.91 -6.96 4.92
C MET A 438 -35.68 -6.19 5.43
N LEU A 439 -34.47 -6.66 5.13
CA LEU A 439 -33.22 -6.04 5.58
C LEU A 439 -32.71 -5.00 4.60
N LEU A 440 -33.00 -5.13 3.31
CA LEU A 440 -32.50 -4.22 2.28
C LEU A 440 -32.83 -2.73 2.58
N PRO A 441 -34.08 -2.35 2.94
CA PRO A 441 -34.39 -0.96 3.32
C PRO A 441 -33.67 -0.50 4.59
N GLN A 442 -33.44 -1.41 5.53
CA GLN A 442 -32.73 -1.11 6.78
C GLN A 442 -31.24 -0.88 6.51
N LEU A 443 -30.61 -1.71 5.67
CA LEU A 443 -29.22 -1.58 5.25
C LEU A 443 -28.99 -0.28 4.47
N LEU A 444 -29.77 -0.05 3.41
CA LEU A 444 -29.52 1.05 2.49
C LEU A 444 -30.10 2.38 2.95
N GLY A 445 -31.23 2.37 3.67
CA GLY A 445 -31.94 3.58 4.08
C GLY A 445 -31.89 3.89 5.58
N GLY A 446 -31.80 2.85 6.41
CA GLY A 446 -31.68 3.00 7.87
C GLY A 446 -30.24 3.25 8.30
N MET A 447 -29.34 2.35 7.92
CA MET A 447 -27.93 2.40 8.29
C MET A 447 -27.16 3.45 7.50
N ALA A 448 -27.43 3.60 6.20
CA ALA A 448 -26.72 4.54 5.32
C ALA A 448 -27.65 5.62 4.73
N PRO A 449 -28.25 6.51 5.55
CA PRO A 449 -29.30 7.42 5.08
C PRO A 449 -28.85 8.45 4.02
N THR A 450 -27.54 8.69 3.89
CA THR A 450 -26.93 9.63 2.92
C THR A 450 -26.28 8.94 1.72
N LEU A 451 -26.61 7.67 1.48
CA LEU A 451 -25.99 6.89 0.43
C LEU A 451 -26.21 7.57 -0.93
N ASN A 452 -25.12 7.79 -1.66
CA ASN A 452 -25.11 8.41 -2.99
C ASN A 452 -24.82 7.37 -4.08
N ALA A 453 -24.02 6.37 -3.76
CA ALA A 453 -23.64 5.31 -4.67
C ALA A 453 -23.70 3.95 -3.96
N VAL A 454 -24.34 2.98 -4.61
CA VAL A 454 -24.40 1.59 -4.15
C VAL A 454 -24.01 0.65 -5.27
N VAL A 455 -23.10 -0.27 -4.97
CA VAL A 455 -22.66 -1.32 -5.89
C VAL A 455 -22.78 -2.66 -5.16
N MET A 456 -23.71 -3.51 -5.59
CA MET A 456 -23.95 -4.84 -5.04
C MET A 456 -23.73 -5.88 -6.14
N SER A 457 -22.48 -6.22 -6.42
CA SER A 457 -22.13 -7.19 -7.46
C SER A 457 -22.23 -8.60 -6.89
N GLU A 458 -22.95 -9.51 -7.57
CA GLU A 458 -23.17 -10.91 -7.16
C GLU A 458 -24.00 -11.09 -5.88
N SER A 459 -24.63 -10.03 -5.38
CA SER A 459 -25.54 -10.10 -4.23
C SER A 459 -26.91 -10.68 -4.61
N SER A 460 -27.57 -11.33 -3.65
CA SER A 460 -28.87 -12.00 -3.82
C SER A 460 -29.71 -11.91 -2.54
N GLY A 461 -30.86 -12.59 -2.50
CA GLY A 461 -31.75 -12.65 -1.32
C GLY A 461 -32.90 -11.63 -1.34
N PHE A 462 -32.84 -10.65 -2.23
CA PHE A 462 -33.89 -9.64 -2.39
C PHE A 462 -34.49 -9.69 -3.80
N SER A 463 -35.75 -9.29 -3.92
CA SER A 463 -36.49 -9.19 -5.17
C SER A 463 -36.19 -7.89 -5.91
N LEU A 464 -36.26 -7.92 -7.24
CA LEU A 464 -36.10 -6.73 -8.07
C LEU A 464 -37.13 -5.65 -7.72
N ARG A 465 -38.37 -6.06 -7.43
CA ARG A 465 -39.44 -5.16 -6.99
C ARG A 465 -39.08 -4.42 -5.70
N CYS A 466 -38.68 -5.14 -4.65
CA CYS A 466 -38.29 -4.52 -3.38
C CYS A 466 -37.15 -3.51 -3.58
N PHE A 467 -36.16 -3.87 -4.41
CA PHE A 467 -35.06 -2.99 -4.74
C PHE A 467 -35.50 -1.71 -5.46
N VAL A 468 -36.33 -1.85 -6.51
CA VAL A 468 -36.87 -0.70 -7.26
C VAL A 468 -37.73 0.18 -6.38
N ASP A 469 -38.58 -0.40 -5.53
CA ASP A 469 -39.43 0.34 -4.60
C ASP A 469 -38.60 1.11 -3.57
N PHE A 470 -37.53 0.51 -3.05
CA PHE A 470 -36.58 1.21 -2.19
C PHE A 470 -35.94 2.40 -2.91
N VAL A 471 -35.42 2.19 -4.12
CA VAL A 471 -34.80 3.28 -4.90
C VAL A 471 -35.81 4.39 -5.18
N LYS A 472 -37.06 4.07 -5.53
CA LYS A 472 -38.16 5.03 -5.76
C LYS A 472 -38.58 5.81 -4.50
N THR A 473 -38.42 5.24 -3.31
CA THR A 473 -38.78 5.93 -2.06
C THR A 473 -37.65 6.82 -1.53
N LYS A 474 -36.40 6.55 -1.90
CA LYS A 474 -35.20 7.30 -1.44
C LYS A 474 -34.57 8.20 -2.52
N VAL A 475 -35.34 8.46 -3.59
CA VAL A 475 -34.99 9.12 -4.86
C VAL A 475 -34.12 10.37 -4.78
N SER A 476 -34.14 11.17 -3.72
CA SER A 476 -33.48 12.47 -3.72
C SER A 476 -31.95 12.42 -3.58
N HIS A 477 -31.34 11.29 -3.23
CA HIS A 477 -29.92 11.28 -2.82
C HIS A 477 -29.01 10.27 -3.54
N ILE A 478 -29.55 9.21 -4.18
CA ILE A 478 -28.73 8.16 -4.82
C ILE A 478 -28.55 8.46 -6.31
N ASN A 479 -27.31 8.65 -6.74
CA ASN A 479 -26.94 8.91 -8.14
C ASN A 479 -26.47 7.66 -8.91
N VAL A 480 -25.86 6.69 -8.24
CA VAL A 480 -25.29 5.50 -8.90
C VAL A 480 -25.77 4.23 -8.23
N VAL A 481 -26.33 3.32 -9.02
CA VAL A 481 -26.85 2.04 -8.53
C VAL A 481 -26.40 0.92 -9.45
N GLN A 482 -25.56 0.03 -8.97
CA GLN A 482 -25.14 -1.16 -9.72
C GLN A 482 -25.51 -2.41 -8.94
N VAL A 483 -26.26 -3.33 -9.55
CA VAL A 483 -26.72 -4.55 -8.90
C VAL A 483 -26.48 -5.78 -9.78
N GLY A 484 -26.00 -6.86 -9.17
CA GLY A 484 -25.76 -8.15 -9.82
C GLY A 484 -27.03 -8.98 -10.05
N LEU A 485 -28.19 -8.34 -10.24
CA LEU A 485 -29.45 -9.05 -10.46
C LEU A 485 -29.55 -9.59 -11.91
N PRO A 486 -30.32 -10.66 -12.15
CA PRO A 486 -30.70 -11.06 -13.49
C PRO A 486 -31.32 -9.90 -14.26
N GLN A 487 -31.15 -9.91 -15.58
CA GLN A 487 -31.84 -8.96 -16.44
C GLN A 487 -33.36 -9.12 -16.28
N PRO A 488 -34.13 -8.05 -16.04
CA PRO A 488 -35.58 -8.14 -15.97
C PRO A 488 -36.15 -8.63 -17.29
N SER A 489 -37.26 -9.35 -17.22
CA SER A 489 -38.07 -9.61 -18.42
C SER A 489 -38.66 -8.29 -18.96
N GLU A 490 -39.10 -8.27 -20.22
CA GLU A 490 -39.72 -7.07 -20.80
C GLU A 490 -40.99 -6.64 -20.02
N GLU A 491 -41.84 -7.60 -19.64
CA GLU A 491 -43.05 -7.35 -18.86
C GLU A 491 -42.73 -6.79 -17.46
N GLU A 492 -41.77 -7.39 -16.76
CA GLU A 492 -41.32 -6.93 -15.45
C GLU A 492 -40.64 -5.56 -15.54
N GLY A 493 -39.87 -5.32 -16.60
CA GLY A 493 -39.25 -4.04 -16.88
C GLY A 493 -40.31 -2.94 -17.07
N VAL A 494 -41.35 -3.19 -17.86
CA VAL A 494 -42.47 -2.26 -18.04
C VAL A 494 -43.21 -2.02 -16.73
N GLU A 495 -43.52 -3.07 -15.98
CA GLU A 495 -44.22 -2.97 -14.68
C GLU A 495 -43.45 -2.10 -13.68
N LEU A 496 -42.13 -2.31 -13.60
CA LEU A 496 -41.26 -1.60 -12.67
C LEU A 496 -40.80 -0.22 -13.17
N GLY A 497 -41.03 0.08 -14.45
CA GLY A 497 -40.59 1.33 -15.11
C GLY A 497 -39.10 1.33 -15.46
N LEU A 498 -38.51 0.16 -15.72
CA LEU A 498 -37.12 -0.01 -16.14
C LEU A 498 -37.00 0.04 -17.67
N TYR A 499 -36.15 0.92 -18.17
CA TYR A 499 -35.98 1.15 -19.60
C TYR A 499 -34.51 0.99 -20.03
N PRO A 500 -34.17 0.10 -20.98
CA PRO A 500 -32.78 -0.12 -21.40
C PRO A 500 -32.20 1.09 -22.15
N CYS A 501 -30.97 1.50 -21.82
CA CYS A 501 -30.30 2.67 -22.42
C CYS A 501 -29.87 2.48 -23.89
N LYS A 502 -29.86 1.25 -24.42
CA LYS A 502 -29.34 0.99 -25.77
C LYS A 502 -30.25 1.61 -26.84
N GLY A 503 -29.79 2.72 -27.45
CA GLY A 503 -30.31 3.23 -28.72
C GLY A 503 -31.22 4.47 -28.65
N ARG A 504 -31.36 5.16 -27.50
CA ARG A 504 -32.15 6.40 -27.41
C ARG A 504 -31.52 7.44 -26.47
N GLU A 505 -31.11 8.57 -27.03
CA GLU A 505 -30.53 9.72 -26.28
C GLU A 505 -31.58 10.67 -25.67
N LYS A 506 -32.89 10.45 -25.85
CA LYS A 506 -33.79 11.60 -26.02
C LYS A 506 -34.75 12.06 -24.93
N ASP A 507 -34.99 11.37 -23.82
CA ASP A 507 -35.95 11.91 -22.83
C ASP A 507 -35.44 11.82 -21.38
N MET A 508 -34.48 12.70 -21.03
CA MET A 508 -33.98 12.86 -19.65
C MET A 508 -35.01 13.47 -18.68
N GLU A 509 -36.10 14.07 -19.17
CA GLU A 509 -37.08 14.76 -18.30
C GLU A 509 -38.01 13.80 -17.54
N ILE A 510 -38.24 12.60 -18.07
CA ILE A 510 -39.16 11.59 -17.50
C ILE A 510 -38.43 10.51 -16.70
N THR A 511 -37.10 10.48 -16.75
CA THR A 511 -36.28 9.50 -16.03
C THR A 511 -35.80 10.09 -14.71
N PHE A 512 -35.46 9.24 -13.76
CA PHE A 512 -34.62 9.65 -12.66
C PHE A 512 -33.15 9.77 -13.12
N SER A 513 -32.34 10.57 -12.41
CA SER A 513 -30.94 10.82 -12.75
C SER A 513 -29.99 9.65 -12.46
N TYR A 514 -30.50 8.53 -11.94
CA TYR A 514 -29.68 7.39 -11.58
C TYR A 514 -29.68 6.31 -12.66
N ARG A 515 -28.53 5.64 -12.74
CA ARG A 515 -28.28 4.54 -13.67
C ARG A 515 -28.34 3.24 -12.91
N LEU A 516 -29.13 2.29 -13.42
CA LEU A 516 -29.21 0.94 -12.92
C LEU A 516 -28.43 0.03 -13.84
N TYR A 517 -27.40 -0.62 -13.30
CA TYR A 517 -26.63 -1.61 -14.07
C TYR A 517 -27.08 -3.01 -13.66
N PHE A 518 -27.59 -3.77 -14.62
CA PHE A 518 -27.90 -5.20 -14.51
C PHE A 518 -26.87 -5.96 -15.33
N ARG A 519 -25.91 -6.62 -14.66
CA ARG A 519 -24.71 -7.18 -15.30
C ARG A 519 -23.95 -6.10 -16.09
N ALA A 520 -23.98 -6.15 -17.43
CA ALA A 520 -23.31 -5.21 -18.32
C ALA A 520 -24.29 -4.24 -19.01
N ASP A 521 -25.59 -4.38 -18.78
CA ASP A 521 -26.62 -3.57 -19.42
C ASP A 521 -27.08 -2.44 -18.50
N GLU A 522 -27.16 -1.24 -19.07
CA GLU A 522 -27.60 -0.03 -18.37
C GLU A 522 -29.10 0.21 -18.59
N TYR A 523 -29.81 0.51 -17.51
CA TYR A 523 -31.22 0.83 -17.48
C TYR A 523 -31.45 2.17 -16.78
N LEU A 524 -32.41 2.93 -17.30
CA LEU A 524 -33.00 4.09 -16.65
C LEU A 524 -34.24 3.64 -15.87
N LEU A 525 -34.46 4.22 -14.70
CA LEU A 525 -35.73 4.08 -13.99
C LEU A 525 -36.59 5.31 -14.29
N LEU A 526 -37.82 5.07 -14.70
CA LEU A 526 -38.80 6.11 -14.97
C LEU A 526 -39.48 6.58 -13.69
N ARG A 527 -39.81 7.87 -13.65
CA ARG A 527 -40.63 8.46 -12.57
C ARG A 527 -42.04 7.89 -12.56
N ASP A 528 -42.59 7.70 -13.75
CA ASP A 528 -43.92 7.14 -13.96
C ASP A 528 -43.83 5.95 -14.95
N PRO A 529 -44.06 4.71 -14.48
CA PRO A 529 -44.07 3.52 -15.34
C PRO A 529 -45.15 3.58 -16.42
N SER A 530 -46.23 4.37 -16.24
CA SER A 530 -47.35 4.40 -17.21
C SER A 530 -46.95 4.94 -18.58
N VAL A 531 -45.81 5.64 -18.67
CA VAL A 531 -45.25 6.14 -19.95
C VAL A 531 -44.85 4.99 -20.88
N LEU A 532 -44.58 3.79 -20.35
CA LEU A 532 -44.24 2.61 -21.14
C LEU A 532 -45.46 1.79 -21.56
N ALA A 533 -46.64 2.06 -21.01
CA ALA A 533 -47.84 1.31 -21.36
C ALA A 533 -48.15 1.55 -22.84
N PRO A 534 -48.28 0.48 -23.67
CA PRO A 534 -48.67 0.65 -25.06
C PRO A 534 -50.01 1.37 -25.08
N SER A 535 -50.08 2.50 -25.79
CA SER A 535 -51.32 3.24 -26.00
C SER A 535 -52.35 2.24 -26.52
N THR A 536 -53.32 1.86 -25.67
CA THR A 536 -54.38 0.93 -26.01
C THR A 536 -55.17 1.58 -27.15
N LYS A 537 -54.94 1.10 -28.37
CA LYS A 537 -55.65 1.52 -29.57
C LYS A 537 -56.75 0.52 -29.89
#